data_AF-A0A7S1FEE2-F1
#
_entry.id   AF-A0A7S1FEE2-F1
#
_cell.length_a   1.000
_cell.length_b   1.000
_cell.length_c   1.000
_cell.angle_alpha   90.00
_cell.angle_beta   90.00
_cell.angle_gamma   90.00
#
_symmetry.space_group_name_H-M   'P 1'
#
loop_
_entity.id
_entity.type
_entity.pdbx_description
1 polymer ?
#
loop_
_entity_poly.entity_id
_entity_poly.type
_entity_poly.pdbx_seq_one_letter_code
_entity_poly.pdbx_strand_id
1 'polypeptide(L)'
;ITETDCLCLTVDADGVTSSLRHRGVKQLVSAYAKVFYKRTVQSVPPLAFPTDCTEPAADFHSIVVELPHEVRVLVGLDAIKQASSLTMLFNPWNLANLKEEVTRGQCIVLLTAA
;
A
#
# COMPACT_ATOMS: atom_id res chain seq x y z
N ILE A 1 24.62 -22.83 -12.39
CA ILE A 1 23.82 -21.59 -12.45
C ILE A 1 22.39 -22.06 -12.50
N THR A 2 21.69 -22.02 -11.37
CA THR A 2 20.26 -22.36 -11.31
C THR A 2 19.50 -21.19 -11.90
N GLU A 3 18.88 -21.39 -13.07
CA GLU A 3 17.92 -20.44 -13.66
C GLU A 3 16.89 -20.11 -12.60
N THR A 4 16.87 -18.83 -12.19
CA THR A 4 15.86 -18.33 -11.27
C THR A 4 14.73 -17.82 -12.16
N ASP A 5 13.55 -18.41 -12.04
CA ASP A 5 12.39 -18.02 -12.83
C ASP A 5 12.15 -16.50 -12.70
N CYS A 6 12.19 -15.80 -13.82
CA CYS A 6 11.90 -14.38 -13.86
C CYS A 6 10.40 -14.17 -13.63
N LEU A 7 10.02 -13.63 -12.46
CA LEU A 7 8.66 -13.17 -12.20
C LEU A 7 8.35 -11.97 -13.11
N CYS A 8 7.65 -12.23 -14.22
CA CYS A 8 7.18 -11.17 -15.10
C CYS A 8 5.98 -10.45 -14.46
N LEU A 9 6.21 -9.20 -14.04
CA LEU A 9 5.17 -8.31 -13.55
C LEU A 9 4.51 -7.62 -14.75
N THR A 10 3.27 -8.00 -15.07
CA THR A 10 2.47 -7.35 -16.11
C THR A 10 1.61 -6.26 -15.48
N VAL A 11 1.61 -5.07 -16.10
CA VAL A 11 0.78 -3.93 -15.66
C VAL A 11 -0.17 -3.58 -16.79
N ASP A 12 -1.47 -3.56 -16.50
CA ASP A 12 -2.49 -3.02 -17.40
C ASP A 12 -2.45 -1.49 -17.38
N ALA A 13 -1.74 -0.90 -18.34
CA ALA A 13 -1.56 0.54 -18.45
C ALA A 13 -2.89 1.29 -18.67
N ASP A 14 -3.82 0.70 -19.42
CA ASP A 14 -5.11 1.31 -19.72
C ASP A 14 -6.03 1.28 -18.49
N GLY A 15 -6.01 0.18 -17.74
CA GLY A 15 -6.69 0.08 -16.44
C GLY A 15 -6.16 1.08 -15.42
N VAL A 16 -4.84 1.25 -15.35
CA VAL A 16 -4.20 2.24 -14.46
C VAL A 16 -4.61 3.66 -14.85
N THR A 17 -4.47 4.05 -16.12
CA THR A 17 -4.81 5.41 -16.58
C THR A 17 -6.30 5.72 -16.40
N SER A 18 -7.18 4.73 -16.62
CA SER A 18 -8.61 4.85 -16.36
C SER A 18 -8.91 5.09 -14.87
N SER A 19 -8.24 4.35 -13.99
CA SER A 19 -8.39 4.47 -12.53
C SER A 19 -7.93 5.83 -11.99
N LEU A 20 -6.90 6.43 -12.60
CA LEU A 20 -6.40 7.76 -12.25
C LEU A 20 -7.37 8.92 -12.54
N ARG A 21 -8.48 8.66 -13.24
CA ARG A 21 -9.57 9.64 -13.39
C ARG A 21 -10.32 9.86 -12.07
N HIS A 22 -10.32 8.88 -11.17
CA HIS A 22 -10.92 9.03 -9.85
C HIS A 22 -10.00 9.83 -8.93
N ARG A 23 -10.52 10.93 -8.36
CA ARG A 23 -9.73 11.87 -7.53
C ARG A 23 -9.03 11.17 -6.37
N GLY A 24 -9.72 10.27 -5.67
CA GLY A 24 -9.14 9.54 -4.54
C GLY A 24 -7.99 8.62 -4.94
N VAL A 25 -8.11 7.94 -6.08
CA VAL A 25 -7.05 7.05 -6.60
C VAL A 25 -5.85 7.88 -7.03
N LYS A 26 -6.09 8.99 -7.75
CA LYS A 26 -5.02 9.91 -8.15
C LYS A 26 -4.26 10.49 -6.96
N GLN A 27 -4.98 10.87 -5.89
CA GLN A 27 -4.39 11.39 -4.67
C GLN A 27 -3.53 10.33 -3.96
N LEU A 28 -4.06 9.10 -3.83
CA LEU A 28 -3.34 7.97 -3.25
C LEU A 28 -2.06 7.67 -4.03
N VAL A 29 -2.17 7.48 -5.35
CA VAL A 29 -1.03 7.17 -6.23
C VAL A 29 0.01 8.28 -6.19
N SER A 30 -0.40 9.55 -6.24
CA SER A 30 0.52 10.68 -6.17
C SER A 30 1.25 10.76 -4.83
N ALA A 31 0.54 10.52 -3.71
CA ALA A 31 1.15 10.53 -2.39
C ALA A 31 2.15 9.38 -2.22
N TYR A 32 1.77 8.18 -2.64
CA TYR A 32 2.64 7.01 -2.64
C TYR A 32 3.90 7.24 -3.49
N ALA A 33 3.73 7.69 -4.73
CA ALA A 33 4.84 7.93 -5.65
C ALA A 33 5.84 8.95 -5.10
N LYS A 34 5.37 10.01 -4.41
CA LYS A 34 6.26 10.99 -3.78
C LYS A 34 7.12 10.39 -2.67
N VAL A 35 6.52 9.59 -1.79
CA VAL A 35 7.24 8.91 -0.71
C VAL A 35 8.22 7.90 -1.28
N PHE A 36 7.75 7.05 -2.21
CA PHE A 36 8.59 6.06 -2.88
C PHE A 36 9.78 6.73 -3.57
N TYR A 37 9.54 7.74 -4.41
CA TYR A 37 10.60 8.47 -5.12
C TYR A 37 11.61 9.10 -4.17
N LYS A 38 11.15 9.75 -3.09
CA LYS A 38 12.02 10.32 -2.06
C LYS A 38 12.96 9.24 -1.50
N ARG A 39 12.44 8.06 -1.20
CA ARG A 39 13.25 6.94 -0.67
C ARG A 39 14.19 6.34 -1.69
N THR A 40 13.76 6.19 -2.95
CA THR A 40 14.61 5.72 -4.04
C THR A 40 15.77 6.67 -4.33
N VAL A 41 15.56 7.99 -4.26
CA VAL A 41 16.65 8.97 -4.44
C VAL A 41 17.59 9.00 -3.24
N GLN A 42 17.08 8.68 -2.05
CA GLN A 42 17.86 8.61 -0.80
C GLN A 42 18.54 7.25 -0.60
N SER A 43 18.17 6.21 -1.36
CA SER A 43 18.81 4.92 -1.25
C SER A 43 20.22 5.00 -1.83
N VAL A 44 21.19 4.56 -1.04
CA VAL A 44 22.56 4.39 -1.49
C VAL A 44 22.60 3.07 -2.25
N PRO A 45 23.20 3.00 -3.45
CA PRO A 45 23.33 1.74 -4.17
C PRO A 45 23.99 0.71 -3.23
N PRO A 46 23.41 -0.50 -3.11
CA PRO A 46 23.93 -1.50 -2.21
C PRO A 46 25.37 -1.86 -2.61
N LEU A 47 26.23 -2.12 -1.61
CA LEU A 47 27.63 -2.52 -1.82
C LEU A 47 27.76 -3.83 -2.63
N ALA A 48 26.69 -4.63 -2.68
CA ALA A 48 26.52 -5.79 -3.56
C ALA A 48 25.30 -5.56 -4.45
N PHE A 49 25.35 -5.98 -5.72
CA PHE A 49 24.23 -5.84 -6.65
C PHE A 49 22.92 -6.34 -6.01
N PRO A 50 21.84 -5.55 -6.05
CA PRO A 50 20.57 -5.97 -5.49
C PRO A 50 20.08 -7.19 -6.27
N THR A 51 19.73 -8.26 -5.56
CA THR A 51 18.88 -9.31 -6.12
C THR A 51 17.47 -8.73 -6.22
N ASP A 52 16.89 -8.73 -7.42
CA ASP A 52 15.73 -7.94 -7.89
C ASP A 52 14.41 -8.02 -7.09
N CYS A 53 14.38 -8.68 -5.92
CA CYS A 53 13.14 -9.01 -5.23
C CYS A 53 12.86 -8.18 -3.97
N THR A 54 13.81 -7.44 -3.43
CA THR A 54 13.60 -6.64 -2.21
C THR A 54 14.40 -5.34 -2.24
N GLU A 55 13.71 -4.22 -2.45
CA GLU A 55 14.27 -2.89 -2.17
C GLU A 55 14.01 -2.60 -0.68
N PRO A 56 15.00 -2.75 0.22
CA PRO A 56 14.78 -2.54 1.66
C PRO A 56 14.35 -1.11 1.99
N ALA A 57 14.64 -0.14 1.12
CA ALA A 57 14.20 1.25 1.27
C ALA A 57 12.75 1.50 0.84
N ALA A 58 12.05 0.53 0.25
CA ALA A 58 10.72 0.72 -0.33
C ALA A 58 9.66 -0.26 0.18
N ASP A 59 9.81 -0.77 1.41
CA ASP A 59 8.78 -1.58 2.06
C ASP A 59 7.42 -0.85 2.08
N PHE A 60 6.38 -1.55 1.63
CA PHE A 60 5.03 -1.02 1.47
C PHE A 60 4.47 -0.47 2.78
N HIS A 61 4.59 -1.21 3.89
CA HIS A 61 4.06 -0.80 5.20
C HIS A 61 4.73 0.49 5.64
N SER A 62 6.05 0.55 5.50
CA SER A 62 6.85 1.72 5.84
C SER A 62 6.48 2.93 5.00
N ILE A 63 6.17 2.76 3.70
CA ILE A 63 5.69 3.84 2.84
C ILE A 63 4.31 4.33 3.29
N VAL A 64 3.38 3.41 3.56
CA VAL A 64 2.01 3.76 3.97
C VAL A 64 1.99 4.57 5.27
N VAL A 65 2.88 4.27 6.23
CA VAL A 65 3.01 5.05 7.46
C VAL A 65 3.40 6.51 7.19
N GLU A 66 4.21 6.78 6.16
CA GLU A 66 4.66 8.14 5.80
C GLU A 66 3.63 8.92 4.96
N LEU A 67 2.55 8.28 4.51
CA LEU A 67 1.49 8.95 3.75
C LEU A 67 0.75 10.00 4.59
N PRO A 68 0.18 11.04 3.96
CA PRO A 68 -0.69 12.00 4.63
C PRO A 68 -1.87 11.29 5.31
N HIS A 69 -2.30 11.82 6.46
CA HIS A 69 -3.36 11.22 7.28
C HIS A 69 -4.60 10.84 6.47
N GLU A 70 -5.12 11.77 5.68
CA GLU A 70 -6.30 11.55 4.83
C GLU A 70 -6.16 10.34 3.89
N VAL A 71 -4.95 10.12 3.36
CA VAL A 71 -4.66 9.01 2.46
C VAL A 71 -4.57 7.70 3.24
N ARG A 72 -3.97 7.71 4.43
CA ARG A 72 -3.91 6.54 5.32
C ARG A 72 -5.31 6.11 5.76
N VAL A 73 -6.20 7.06 6.02
CA VAL A 73 -7.62 6.78 6.32
C VAL A 73 -8.28 6.04 5.16
N LEU A 74 -8.07 6.49 3.91
CA LEU A 74 -8.63 5.82 2.74
C LEU A 74 -8.16 4.36 2.64
N VAL A 75 -6.85 4.11 2.81
CA VAL A 75 -6.28 2.76 2.79
C VAL A 75 -6.88 1.89 3.90
N GLY A 76 -6.96 2.41 5.13
CA GLY A 76 -7.50 1.67 6.27
C GLY A 76 -8.99 1.35 6.14
N LEU A 77 -9.79 2.29 5.64
CA LEU A 77 -11.23 2.07 5.41
C LEU A 77 -11.49 1.04 4.31
N ASP A 78 -10.67 1.04 3.25
CA ASP A 78 -10.75 0.03 2.20
C ASP A 78 -10.35 -1.37 2.72
N ALA A 79 -9.27 -1.45 3.50
CA ALA A 79 -8.86 -2.68 4.18
C ALA A 79 -9.95 -3.24 5.09
N ILE A 80 -10.60 -2.38 5.89
CA ILE A 80 -11.74 -2.78 6.75
C ILE A 80 -12.91 -3.28 5.89
N LYS A 81 -13.23 -2.60 4.79
CA LYS A 81 -14.31 -3.01 3.88
C LYS A 81 -14.04 -4.39 3.30
N GLN A 82 -12.83 -4.63 2.79
CA GLN A 82 -12.42 -5.91 2.25
C GLN A 82 -12.42 -7.02 3.33
N ALA A 83 -11.89 -6.77 4.53
CA ALA A 83 -11.93 -7.71 5.65
C ALA A 83 -13.36 -8.08 6.06
N SER A 84 -14.26 -7.09 6.10
CA SER A 84 -15.68 -7.33 6.43
C SER A 84 -16.40 -8.20 5.38
N SER A 85 -15.98 -8.12 4.11
CA SER A 85 -16.53 -8.97 3.05
C SER A 85 -16.01 -10.41 3.09
N LEU A 86 -14.80 -10.63 3.61
CA LEU A 86 -14.16 -11.94 3.68
C LEU A 86 -14.58 -12.76 4.91
N THR A 87 -15.10 -12.11 5.95
CA THR A 87 -15.34 -12.75 7.24
C THR A 87 -16.67 -12.32 7.84
N MET A 88 -17.65 -13.22 7.81
CA MET A 88 -18.91 -13.10 8.57
C MET A 88 -18.70 -13.05 10.11
N LEU A 89 -17.47 -13.30 10.58
CA LEU A 89 -17.14 -13.46 12.00
C LEU A 89 -16.83 -12.15 12.74
N PHE A 90 -16.83 -11.00 12.06
CA PHE A 90 -16.56 -9.73 12.74
C PHE A 90 -17.81 -9.17 13.41
N ASN A 91 -17.72 -8.92 14.71
CA ASN A 91 -18.76 -8.21 15.46
C ASN A 91 -18.91 -6.77 14.89
N PRO A 92 -20.10 -6.36 14.43
CA PRO A 92 -20.31 -5.04 13.83
C PRO A 92 -19.95 -3.87 14.75
N TRP A 93 -20.05 -4.04 16.08
CA TRP A 93 -19.62 -3.03 17.06
C TRP A 93 -18.11 -2.79 17.04
N ASN A 94 -17.32 -3.87 16.91
CA ASN A 94 -15.87 -3.76 16.84
C ASN A 94 -15.40 -3.11 15.53
N LEU A 95 -16.11 -3.37 14.43
CA LEU A 95 -15.86 -2.74 13.13
C LEU A 95 -16.14 -1.22 13.14
N ALA A 96 -17.21 -0.79 13.83
CA ALA A 96 -17.53 0.64 13.95
C ALA A 96 -16.45 1.39 14.75
N ASN A 97 -16.02 0.82 15.89
CA ASN A 97 -14.93 1.38 16.68
C ASN A 97 -13.62 1.42 15.89
N LEU A 98 -13.28 0.34 15.17
CA LEU A 98 -12.06 0.28 14.36
C LEU A 98 -12.08 1.33 13.23
N LYS A 99 -13.23 1.56 12.58
CA LYS A 99 -13.37 2.65 11.59
C LYS A 99 -13.12 4.02 12.22
N GLU A 100 -13.63 4.24 13.43
CA GLU A 100 -13.44 5.49 14.16
C GLU A 100 -11.96 5.70 14.54
N GLU A 101 -11.29 4.67 15.06
CA GLU A 101 -9.86 4.70 15.39
C GLU A 101 -8.99 5.02 14.18
N VAL A 102 -9.27 4.40 13.02
CA VAL A 102 -8.60 4.70 11.74
C VAL A 102 -8.83 6.16 11.34
N THR A 103 -10.07 6.63 11.39
CA THR A 103 -10.43 8.01 11.00
C THR A 103 -9.73 9.05 11.87
N ARG A 104 -9.62 8.77 13.18
CA ARG A 104 -8.90 9.60 14.16
C ARG A 104 -7.38 9.49 14.05
N GLY A 105 -6.85 8.54 13.28
CA GLY A 105 -5.41 8.33 13.11
C GLY A 105 -4.75 7.64 14.30
N GLN A 106 -5.53 6.95 15.13
CA GLN A 106 -5.00 6.17 16.26
C GLN A 106 -4.37 4.85 15.79
N CYS A 107 -4.82 4.33 14.65
CA CYS A 107 -4.28 3.13 14.03
C CYS A 107 -4.33 3.21 12.49
N ILE A 108 -3.59 2.30 11.84
CA ILE A 108 -3.61 2.09 10.40
C ILE A 108 -3.87 0.60 10.17
N VAL A 109 -4.88 0.27 9.37
CA VAL A 109 -5.22 -1.11 9.02
C VAL A 109 -4.71 -1.42 7.62
N LEU A 110 -3.98 -2.53 7.48
CA LEU A 110 -3.45 -3.01 6.22
C LEU A 110 -3.80 -4.49 6.05
N LEU A 111 -4.09 -4.88 4.81
CA LEU A 111 -4.25 -6.29 4.46
C LEU A 111 -2.94 -6.77 3.83
N THR A 112 -2.44 -7.90 4.31
CA THR A 112 -1.29 -8.59 3.74
C THR A 112 -1.79 -9.80 2.96
N ALA A 113 -1.35 -9.98 1.72
CA ALA A 113 -1.52 -11.26 1.04
C ALA A 113 -0.68 -12.31 1.78
N ALA A 114 -1.30 -13.45 2.12
CA ALA A 114 -0.62 -14.60 2.72
C ALA A 114 0.18 -15.37 1.66
#